data_AF-A0A968PZR1-F1
#
_entry.id   AF-A0A968PZR1-F1
#
_cell.length_a   1.000
_cell.length_b   1.000
_cell.length_c   1.000
_cell.angle_alpha   90.00
_cell.angle_beta   90.00
_cell.angle_gamma   90.00
#
_symmetry.space_group_name_H-M   'P 1'
#
loop_
_entity.id
_entity.type
_entity.pdbx_description
1 polymer ?
#
loop_
_entity_poly.entity_id
_entity_poly.type
_entity_poly.pdbx_seq_one_letter_code
_entity_poly.pdbx_strand_id
1 'polypeptide(L)'
;FLVLSLVFLTVFSPFGEELLYRGIVTNGLLRYGSFVSVVGSTAIFALMHGINIVFPAAIVAGLATAEVFRRSGSIWPGFVVHVVFNLPTIPIMVAVGM
;
A
#
# COMPACT_ATOMS: atom_id res chain seq x y z
N PHE A 1 -1.32 20.57 13.87
CA PHE A 1 -2.13 19.38 13.58
C PHE A 1 -1.95 18.92 12.14
N LEU A 2 -2.21 19.77 11.13
CA LEU A 2 -2.15 19.41 9.70
C LEU A 2 -0.84 18.72 9.26
N VAL A 3 0.31 19.32 9.58
CA VAL A 3 1.64 18.76 9.23
C VAL A 3 1.86 17.37 9.83
N LEU A 4 1.41 17.16 11.07
CA LEU A 4 1.53 15.88 11.75
C LEU A 4 0.66 14.82 11.07
N SER A 5 -0.59 15.16 10.73
CA SER A 5 -1.51 14.27 10.01
C SER A 5 -0.95 13.87 8.64
N LEU A 6 -0.36 14.82 7.91
CA LEU A 6 0.29 14.54 6.63
C LEU A 6 1.45 13.55 6.80
N VAL A 7 2.37 13.81 7.74
CA VAL A 7 3.50 12.90 7.97
C VAL A 7 3.01 11.49 8.34
N PHE A 8 1.99 11.36 9.19
CA PHE A 8 1.45 10.06 9.56
C PHE A 8 0.79 9.34 8.38
N LEU A 9 -0.08 10.02 7.64
CA LEU A 9 -0.86 9.41 6.56
C LEU A 9 -0.04 9.16 5.30
N THR A 10 0.99 9.95 5.03
CA THR A 10 1.80 9.81 3.81
C THR A 10 3.08 9.00 4.03
N VAL A 11 3.56 8.84 5.27
CA VAL A 11 4.83 8.13 5.57
C VAL A 11 4.62 6.96 6.51
N PHE A 12 4.07 7.19 7.71
CA PHE A 12 3.99 6.11 8.72
C PHE A 12 2.93 5.06 8.40
N SER A 13 1.76 5.46 7.89
CA SER A 13 0.73 4.49 7.49
C SER A 13 1.23 3.60 6.35
N PRO A 14 1.75 4.14 5.22
CA PRO A 14 2.31 3.31 4.16
C PRO A 14 3.45 2.42 4.62
N PHE A 15 4.28 2.89 5.56
CA PHE A 15 5.37 2.08 6.11
C PHE A 15 4.84 0.85 6.87
N GLY A 16 3.87 1.04 7.75
CA GLY A 16 3.23 -0.05 8.48
C GLY A 16 2.47 -1.01 7.55
N GLU A 17 1.80 -0.47 6.54
CA GLU A 17 1.12 -1.26 5.51
C GLU A 17 2.11 -2.13 4.72
N GLU A 18 3.23 -1.58 4.26
CA GLU A 18 4.22 -2.37 3.51
C GLU A 18 4.87 -3.46 4.37
N LEU A 19 5.13 -3.20 5.65
CA LEU A 19 5.59 -4.22 6.60
C LEU A 19 4.59 -5.38 6.71
N LEU A 20 3.30 -5.09 6.86
CA LEU A 20 2.26 -6.10 6.99
C LEU A 20 1.98 -6.81 5.67
N TYR A 21 1.59 -6.06 4.64
CA TYR A 21 1.10 -6.64 3.40
C TYR A 21 2.20 -7.19 2.51
N ARG A 22 3.41 -6.60 2.52
CA ARG A 22 4.55 -7.15 1.75
C ARG A 22 5.39 -8.09 2.58
N GLY A 23 5.87 -7.61 3.73
CA GLY A 23 6.74 -8.39 4.62
C GLY A 23 6.10 -9.69 5.11
N ILE A 24 4.79 -9.69 5.40
CA ILE A 24 4.07 -10.85 5.93
C ILE A 24 3.15 -11.48 4.88
N VAL A 25 2.16 -10.75 4.35
CA VAL A 25 1.10 -11.37 3.53
C VAL A 25 1.62 -11.81 2.16
N THR A 26 2.24 -10.91 1.39
CA THR A 26 2.78 -11.22 0.05
C THR A 26 3.83 -12.30 0.16
N ASN A 27 4.81 -12.11 1.05
CA ASN A 27 5.87 -13.07 1.32
C ASN A 27 5.32 -14.46 1.69
N GLY A 28 4.34 -14.51 2.60
CA GLY A 28 3.70 -15.76 3.02
C GLY A 28 2.93 -16.45 1.89
N LEU A 29 2.30 -15.70 1.01
CA LEU A 29 1.56 -16.23 -0.14
C LEU A 29 2.47 -16.67 -1.31
N LEU A 30 3.76 -16.30 -1.34
CA LEU A 30 4.68 -16.72 -2.41
C LEU A 30 4.81 -18.24 -2.50
N ARG A 31 4.60 -18.97 -1.39
CA ARG A 31 4.59 -20.44 -1.38
C ARG A 31 3.48 -21.06 -2.25
N TYR A 32 2.46 -20.29 -2.61
CA TYR A 32 1.37 -20.70 -3.50
C TYR A 32 1.51 -20.16 -4.93
N GLY A 33 2.66 -19.55 -5.25
CA GLY A 33 2.96 -18.98 -6.56
C GLY A 33 2.81 -17.47 -6.63
N SER A 34 3.45 -16.88 -7.64
CA SER A 34 3.53 -15.44 -7.86
C SER A 34 2.15 -14.80 -8.06
N PHE A 35 1.28 -15.43 -8.84
CA PHE A 35 -0.07 -14.91 -9.10
C PHE A 35 -0.90 -14.82 -7.82
N VAL A 36 -0.94 -15.89 -7.02
CA VAL A 36 -1.68 -15.93 -5.74
C VAL A 36 -1.11 -14.91 -4.76
N SER A 37 0.22 -14.78 -4.70
CA SER A 37 0.88 -13.79 -3.86
C SER A 37 0.52 -12.36 -4.22
N VAL A 38 0.65 -11.98 -5.50
CA VAL A 38 0.40 -10.61 -5.96
C VAL A 38 -1.08 -10.27 -5.88
N VAL A 39 -1.95 -11.08 -6.49
CA VAL A 39 -3.39 -10.79 -6.56
C VAL A 39 -4.06 -10.99 -5.20
N GLY A 40 -3.72 -12.06 -4.48
CA GLY A 40 -4.30 -12.36 -3.17
C GLY A 40 -3.94 -11.32 -2.11
N SER A 41 -2.66 -10.93 -2.00
CA SER A 41 -2.25 -9.88 -1.07
C SER A 41 -2.86 -8.53 -1.42
N THR A 42 -3.00 -8.22 -2.72
CA THR A 42 -3.65 -6.99 -3.19
C THR A 42 -5.13 -6.97 -2.85
N ALA A 43 -5.84 -8.07 -3.05
CA ALA A 43 -7.26 -8.17 -2.69
C ALA A 43 -7.46 -7.95 -1.18
N ILE A 44 -6.63 -8.59 -0.35
CA ILE A 44 -6.68 -8.39 1.11
C ILE A 44 -6.39 -6.91 1.46
N PHE A 45 -5.33 -6.33 0.90
CA PHE A 45 -4.96 -4.93 1.10
C PHE A 45 -6.10 -3.96 0.73
N ALA A 46 -6.66 -4.08 -0.47
CA ALA A 46 -7.73 -3.21 -0.94
C ALA A 46 -9.02 -3.38 -0.14
N LEU A 47 -9.38 -4.61 0.23
CA LEU A 47 -10.57 -4.87 1.04
C LEU A 47 -10.46 -4.29 2.46
N MET A 48 -9.25 -4.27 3.04
CA MET A 48 -9.00 -3.63 4.35
C MET A 48 -9.18 -2.10 4.32
N HIS A 49 -9.12 -1.48 3.14
CA HIS A 49 -9.48 -0.07 2.95
C HIS A 49 -11.00 0.15 2.79
N GLY A 50 -11.78 -0.92 2.65
CA GLY A 50 -13.21 -0.88 2.39
C GLY A 50 -13.55 -0.55 0.92
N ILE A 51 -14.79 -0.81 0.52
CA ILE A 51 -15.28 -0.50 -0.83
C ILE A 51 -15.75 0.97 -0.86
N ASN A 52 -14.82 1.88 -1.15
CA ASN A 52 -15.04 3.32 -1.20
C ASN A 52 -14.18 3.97 -2.31
N ILE A 53 -14.06 5.30 -2.32
CA ILE A 53 -13.29 6.04 -3.32
C ILE A 53 -11.79 5.68 -3.34
N VAL A 54 -11.24 5.19 -2.22
CA VAL A 54 -9.84 4.73 -2.10
C VAL A 54 -9.65 3.33 -2.68
N PHE A 55 -10.71 2.51 -2.75
CA PHE A 55 -10.62 1.11 -3.16
C PHE A 55 -9.93 0.88 -4.52
N PRO A 56 -10.26 1.61 -5.61
CA PRO A 56 -9.56 1.43 -6.90
C PRO A 56 -8.08 1.81 -6.81
N ALA A 57 -7.76 2.88 -6.08
CA ALA A 57 -6.40 3.33 -5.86
C ALA A 57 -5.61 2.29 -5.04
N ALA A 58 -6.23 1.69 -4.02
CA ALA A 58 -5.64 0.63 -3.21
C ALA A 58 -5.36 -0.65 -4.03
N ILE A 59 -6.21 -1.01 -4.99
CA ILE A 59 -5.91 -2.11 -5.92
C ILE A 59 -4.66 -1.81 -6.75
N VAL A 60 -4.57 -0.61 -7.34
CA VAL A 60 -3.43 -0.23 -8.18
C VAL A 60 -2.13 -0.19 -7.37
N ALA A 61 -2.15 0.48 -6.21
CA ALA A 61 -1.03 0.52 -5.29
C ALA A 61 -0.64 -0.89 -4.84
N GLY A 62 -1.63 -1.71 -4.46
CA GLY A 62 -1.41 -3.07 -4.01
C GLY A 62 -0.74 -3.96 -5.06
N LEU A 63 -1.20 -3.92 -6.31
CA LEU A 63 -0.58 -4.65 -7.42
C LEU A 63 0.87 -4.20 -7.65
N ALA A 64 1.09 -2.89 -7.66
CA ALA A 64 2.41 -2.32 -7.88
C ALA A 64 3.39 -2.70 -6.76
N THR A 65 3.03 -2.48 -5.50
CA THR A 65 3.94 -2.76 -4.38
C THR A 65 4.14 -4.25 -4.15
N ALA A 66 3.12 -5.09 -4.38
CA ALA A 66 3.26 -6.54 -4.34
C ALA A 66 4.25 -7.06 -5.40
N GLU A 67 4.15 -6.57 -6.64
CA GLU A 67 5.02 -6.99 -7.73
C GLU A 67 6.47 -6.49 -7.52
N VAL A 68 6.62 -5.25 -7.03
CA VAL A 68 7.93 -4.69 -6.68
C VAL A 68 8.58 -5.50 -5.55
N PHE A 69 7.84 -5.84 -4.49
CA PHE A 69 8.34 -6.68 -3.41
C PHE A 69 8.73 -8.07 -3.92
N ARG A 70 7.89 -8.69 -4.75
CA ARG A 70 8.16 -10.02 -5.32
C ARG A 70 9.47 -10.06 -6.11
N ARG A 71 9.80 -8.99 -6.83
CA ARG A 71 11.03 -8.90 -7.63
C ARG A 71 12.25 -8.49 -6.83
N SER A 72 12.08 -7.64 -5.83
CA SER A 72 13.19 -7.05 -5.07
C SER A 72 13.52 -7.80 -3.77
N GLY A 73 12.58 -8.57 -3.22
CA GLY A 73 12.68 -9.16 -1.88
C GLY A 73 12.74 -8.14 -0.75
N SER A 74 12.44 -6.87 -1.02
CA SER A 74 12.60 -5.75 -0.08
C SER A 74 11.35 -4.89 -0.03
N ILE A 75 11.00 -4.43 1.16
CA ILE A 75 9.87 -3.50 1.36
C ILE A 75 10.23 -2.08 0.93
N TRP A 76 11.51 -1.70 0.90
CA TRP A 76 11.93 -0.32 0.69
C TRP A 76 11.53 0.25 -0.68
N PRO A 77 11.70 -0.49 -1.80
CA PRO A 77 11.25 0.00 -3.10
C PRO A 77 9.71 0.13 -3.17
N GLY A 78 8.98 -0.83 -2.57
CA GLY A 78 7.51 -0.77 -2.47
C GLY A 78 7.04 0.41 -1.64
N PHE A 79 7.69 0.67 -0.50
CA PHE A 79 7.44 1.82 0.36
C PHE A 79 7.63 3.15 -0.38
N VAL A 80 8.71 3.33 -1.13
CA VAL A 80 8.92 4.54 -1.93
C VAL A 80 7.81 4.71 -2.97
N VAL A 81 7.43 3.64 -3.68
CA VAL A 81 6.31 3.66 -4.64
C VAL A 81 5.01 4.05 -3.94
N HIS A 82 4.74 3.50 -2.77
CA HIS A 82 3.52 3.76 -2.01
C HIS A 82 3.44 5.22 -1.54
N VAL A 83 4.53 5.75 -0.96
CA VAL A 83 4.60 7.16 -0.56
C VAL A 83 4.39 8.07 -1.77
N VAL A 84 5.06 7.81 -2.90
CA VAL A 84 4.90 8.61 -4.12
C VAL A 84 3.48 8.54 -4.67
N PHE A 85 2.84 7.37 -4.60
CA PHE A 85 1.46 7.18 -5.02
C PHE A 85 0.46 7.98 -4.16
N ASN A 86 0.76 8.14 -2.86
CA ASN A 86 -0.11 8.84 -1.91
C ASN A 86 0.10 10.37 -1.87
N LEU A 87 1.24 10.86 -2.37
CA LEU A 87 1.57 12.29 -2.36
C LEU A 87 0.56 13.21 -3.06
N PRO A 88 -0.06 12.84 -4.20
CA PRO A 88 -1.06 13.70 -4.83
C PRO A 88 -2.41 13.72 -4.10
N THR A 89 -2.79 12.59 -3.49
CA THR A 89 -4.15 12.39 -2.96
C THR A 89 -4.28 12.75 -1.49
N ILE A 90 -3.35 12.31 -0.63
CA ILE A 90 -3.43 12.54 0.83
C ILE A 90 -3.46 14.02 1.20
N PRO A 91 -2.60 14.90 0.65
CA PRO A 91 -2.65 16.33 0.99
C PRO A 91 -3.95 17.00 0.58
N ILE A 92 -4.53 16.60 -0.56
CA ILE A 92 -5.81 17.13 -1.04
C ILE A 92 -6.92 16.69 -0.09
N MET A 93 -6.99 15.40 0.26
CA MET A 93 -8.00 14.86 1.19
C MET A 93 -7.95 15.59 2.54
N VAL A 94 -6.75 15.75 3.11
CA VAL A 94 -6.55 16.49 4.37
C VAL A 94 -6.95 17.96 4.24
N ALA A 95 -6.65 18.62 3.12
CA ALA A 95 -6.98 20.02 2.89
C ALA A 95 -8.50 20.28 2.76
N VAL A 96 -9.25 19.31 2.21
CA VAL A 96 -10.71 19.40 2.08
C VAL A 96 -11.47 18.80 3.27
N GLY A 97 -10.76 18.35 4.30
CA GLY A 97 -11.34 17.79 5.52
C GLY A 97 -11.95 16.40 5.36
N MET A 98 -11.48 15.64 4.37
CA MET A 98 -11.85 14.23 4.14
C MET A 98 -10.88 13.27 4.82
#